data_AF-A0A7V6U1Y1-F1
#
_entry.id   AF-A0A7V6U1Y1-F1
#
_cell.length_a   1.000
_cell.length_b   1.000
_cell.length_c   1.000
_cell.angle_alpha   90.00
_cell.angle_beta   90.00
_cell.angle_gamma   90.00
#
_symmetry.space_group_name_H-M   'P 1'
#
loop_
_entity.id
_entity.type
_entity.pdbx_description
1 polymer ?
#
loop_
_entity_poly.entity_id
_entity_poly.type
_entity_poly.pdbx_seq_one_letter_code
_entity_poly.pdbx_strand_id
1 'polypeptide(L)'
;MAQLIDGKKLAEDVVSTVKTETEKLVAATGIVPGIAVVIVGEDPASQVYVASKSRKAKECGFHSVQHDLPETASERELLDLIESLNNDPAIHGILVQLPLPRHIDSGRVIQTISPDKDVDGFHFINVGKLGTGEVETAFVPCTPAGAMIMIERVHGRDLSGLNAVVIGRSNIVGKPMFNLLLAANATVTVAHSRTKDLPAIARTADILVAA
;
A
#
# COMPACT_ATOMS: atom_id res chain seq x y z
N MET A 1 17.81 -2.88 -26.15
CA MET A 1 16.34 -3.05 -26.10
C MET A 1 15.96 -3.05 -24.62
N ALA A 2 14.89 -2.37 -24.21
CA ALA A 2 14.49 -2.36 -22.81
C ALA A 2 13.95 -3.73 -22.39
N GLN A 3 14.27 -4.17 -21.18
CA GLN A 3 13.65 -5.35 -20.57
C GLN A 3 12.31 -4.96 -19.97
N LEU A 4 11.25 -5.70 -20.32
CA LEU A 4 9.93 -5.49 -19.72
C LEU A 4 9.92 -5.99 -18.27
N ILE A 5 9.49 -5.12 -17.35
CA ILE A 5 9.14 -5.51 -15.99
C ILE A 5 7.68 -5.93 -16.00
N ASP A 6 7.43 -7.25 -16.01
CA ASP A 6 6.09 -7.80 -16.04
C ASP A 6 5.47 -7.82 -14.64
N GLY A 7 4.80 -6.72 -14.27
CA GLY A 7 4.12 -6.59 -12.98
C GLY A 7 2.99 -7.59 -12.76
N LYS A 8 2.37 -8.13 -13.83
CA LYS A 8 1.32 -9.14 -13.70
C LYS A 8 1.91 -10.45 -13.22
N LYS A 9 3.00 -10.89 -13.85
CA LYS A 9 3.72 -12.10 -13.42
C LYS A 9 4.24 -11.98 -11.99
N LEU A 10 4.80 -10.83 -11.63
CA LEU A 10 5.27 -10.59 -10.26
C LEU A 10 4.13 -10.62 -9.24
N ALA A 11 2.96 -10.08 -9.57
CA ALA A 11 1.79 -10.18 -8.70
C ALA A 11 1.31 -11.62 -8.52
N GLU A 12 1.35 -12.45 -9.57
CA GLU A 12 1.02 -13.88 -9.50
C GLU A 12 2.00 -14.63 -8.57
N ASP A 13 3.31 -14.36 -8.68
CA ASP A 13 4.34 -14.95 -7.80
C ASP A 13 4.11 -14.56 -6.32
N VAL A 14 3.78 -13.29 -6.06
CA VAL A 14 3.45 -12.80 -4.70
C VAL A 14 2.21 -13.50 -4.15
N VAL A 15 1.12 -13.58 -4.93
CA VAL A 15 -0.12 -14.24 -4.51
C VAL A 15 0.13 -15.73 -4.21
N SER A 16 0.92 -16.42 -5.03
CA SER A 16 1.28 -17.83 -4.80
C SER A 16 2.07 -18.02 -3.50
N THR A 17 3.00 -17.11 -3.22
CA THR A 17 3.77 -17.12 -1.97
C THR A 17 2.87 -16.89 -0.77
N VAL A 18 2.04 -15.83 -0.80
CA VAL A 18 1.12 -15.50 0.29
C VAL A 18 0.15 -16.63 0.56
N LYS A 19 -0.40 -17.26 -0.48
CA LYS A 19 -1.28 -18.43 -0.34
C LYS A 19 -0.58 -19.58 0.39
N THR A 20 0.64 -19.91 -0.02
CA THR A 20 1.44 -21.00 0.59
C THR A 20 1.73 -20.71 2.06
N GLU A 21 2.13 -19.48 2.39
CA GLU A 21 2.39 -19.09 3.79
C GLU A 21 1.11 -19.06 4.63
N THR A 22 -0.02 -18.72 4.02
CA THR A 22 -1.33 -18.76 4.69
C THR A 22 -1.74 -20.18 5.04
N GLU A 23 -1.60 -21.11 4.10
CA GLU A 23 -1.88 -22.54 4.34
C GLU A 23 -1.02 -23.08 5.50
N LYS A 24 0.27 -22.72 5.54
CA LYS A 24 1.18 -23.09 6.64
C LYS A 24 0.75 -22.48 7.97
N LEU A 25 0.42 -21.18 7.99
CA LEU A 25 -0.02 -20.49 9.20
C LEU A 25 -1.29 -21.11 9.77
N VAL A 26 -2.30 -21.35 8.92
CA VAL A 26 -3.57 -21.97 9.31
C VAL A 26 -3.34 -23.39 9.83
N ALA A 27 -2.51 -24.18 9.16
CA ALA A 27 -2.20 -25.54 9.62
C ALA A 27 -1.47 -25.57 10.97
N ALA A 28 -0.60 -24.59 11.23
CA ALA A 28 0.18 -24.53 12.46
C ALA A 28 -0.57 -23.93 13.66
N THR A 29 -1.48 -22.98 13.41
CA THR A 29 -2.08 -22.15 14.48
C THR A 29 -3.60 -22.21 14.53
N GLY A 30 -4.27 -22.68 13.47
CA GLY A 30 -5.71 -22.56 13.30
C GLY A 30 -6.20 -21.14 13.00
N ILE A 31 -5.32 -20.13 12.96
CA ILE A 31 -5.67 -18.74 12.71
C ILE A 31 -5.74 -18.50 11.20
N VAL A 32 -6.88 -18.00 10.74
CA VAL A 32 -7.09 -17.57 9.35
C VAL A 32 -6.89 -16.05 9.27
N PRO A 33 -5.97 -15.54 8.44
CA PRO A 33 -5.83 -14.10 8.25
C PRO A 33 -7.14 -13.48 7.76
N GLY A 34 -7.73 -12.56 8.54
CA GLY A 34 -8.85 -11.75 8.09
C GLY A 34 -8.50 -10.35 7.59
N ILE A 35 -9.25 -9.89 6.59
CA ILE A 35 -9.17 -8.56 6.01
C ILE A 35 -10.57 -7.97 5.81
N ALA A 36 -10.76 -6.74 6.28
CA ALA A 36 -11.97 -5.97 6.07
C ALA A 36 -11.74 -4.90 5.00
N VAL A 37 -12.66 -4.80 4.04
CA VAL A 37 -12.65 -3.76 3.02
C VAL A 37 -13.90 -2.90 3.18
N VAL A 38 -13.73 -1.60 3.34
CA VAL A 38 -14.79 -0.61 3.51
C VAL A 38 -14.84 0.29 2.29
N ILE A 39 -16.04 0.45 1.72
CA ILE A 39 -16.30 1.38 0.62
C ILE A 39 -17.48 2.28 0.99
N VAL A 40 -17.39 3.54 0.60
CA VAL A 40 -18.46 4.53 0.81
C VAL A 40 -18.88 5.10 -0.52
N GLY A 41 -20.14 4.90 -0.87
CA GLY A 41 -20.72 5.29 -2.16
C GLY A 41 -20.60 4.20 -3.23
N GLU A 42 -20.98 4.57 -4.46
CA GLU A 42 -21.22 3.62 -5.56
C GLU A 42 -20.33 3.89 -6.78
N ASP A 43 -19.19 4.56 -6.60
CA ASP A 43 -18.26 4.82 -7.71
C ASP A 43 -17.88 3.50 -8.42
N PRO A 44 -18.21 3.32 -9.72
CA PRO A 44 -18.01 2.05 -10.41
C PRO A 44 -16.54 1.62 -10.46
N ALA A 45 -15.60 2.57 -10.53
CA ALA A 45 -14.18 2.26 -10.51
C ALA A 45 -13.77 1.66 -9.16
N SER A 46 -14.21 2.28 -8.07
CA SER A 46 -13.98 1.80 -6.69
C SER A 46 -14.55 0.40 -6.46
N GLN A 47 -15.74 0.11 -6.99
CA GLN A 47 -16.36 -1.23 -6.90
C GLN A 47 -15.53 -2.31 -7.60
N VAL A 48 -15.00 -2.03 -8.79
CA VAL A 48 -14.11 -2.97 -9.51
C VAL A 48 -12.82 -3.22 -8.72
N TYR A 49 -12.22 -2.17 -8.14
CA TYR A 49 -11.02 -2.30 -7.32
C TYR A 49 -11.25 -3.14 -6.06
N VAL A 50 -12.35 -2.89 -5.34
CA VAL A 50 -12.72 -3.64 -4.13
C VAL A 50 -13.02 -5.10 -4.45
N ALA A 51 -13.77 -5.36 -5.53
CA ALA A 51 -14.06 -6.73 -5.97
C ALA A 51 -12.77 -7.51 -6.32
N SER A 52 -11.79 -6.84 -6.93
CA SER A 52 -10.47 -7.43 -7.20
C SER A 52 -9.73 -7.78 -5.90
N LYS A 53 -9.70 -6.85 -4.93
CA LYS A 53 -9.07 -7.07 -3.61
C LYS A 53 -9.73 -8.22 -2.85
N SER A 54 -11.05 -8.26 -2.79
CA SER A 54 -11.79 -9.37 -2.15
C SER A 54 -11.51 -10.71 -2.82
N ARG A 55 -11.46 -10.74 -4.16
CA ARG A 55 -11.12 -11.96 -4.91
C ARG A 55 -9.71 -12.44 -4.59
N LYS A 56 -8.72 -11.54 -4.56
CA LYS A 56 -7.34 -11.88 -4.22
C LYS A 56 -7.17 -12.33 -2.77
N ALA A 57 -7.86 -11.71 -1.83
CA ALA A 57 -7.90 -12.18 -0.44
C ALA A 57 -8.42 -13.61 -0.34
N LYS A 58 -9.53 -13.92 -1.02
CA LYS A 58 -10.09 -15.29 -1.08
C LYS A 58 -9.15 -16.28 -1.76
N GLU A 59 -8.46 -15.87 -2.83
CA GLU A 59 -7.46 -16.70 -3.52
C GLU A 59 -6.28 -17.08 -2.59
N CYS A 60 -5.89 -16.18 -1.70
CA CYS A 60 -4.90 -16.41 -0.66
C CYS A 60 -5.43 -17.20 0.56
N GLY A 61 -6.72 -17.54 0.61
CA GLY A 61 -7.32 -18.26 1.74
C GLY A 61 -7.71 -17.38 2.94
N PHE A 62 -7.85 -16.06 2.74
CA PHE A 62 -8.18 -15.13 3.84
C PHE A 62 -9.67 -15.14 4.17
N HIS A 63 -9.99 -14.84 5.42
CA HIS A 63 -11.32 -14.40 5.83
C HIS A 63 -11.55 -12.96 5.33
N SER A 64 -12.31 -12.78 4.25
CA SER A 64 -12.55 -11.45 3.67
C SER A 64 -13.98 -11.00 3.95
N VAL A 65 -14.10 -9.82 4.57
CA VAL A 65 -15.37 -9.11 4.78
C VAL A 65 -15.38 -7.80 4.01
N GLN A 66 -16.53 -7.46 3.44
CA GLN A 66 -16.75 -6.20 2.74
C GLN A 66 -17.90 -5.45 3.40
N HIS A 67 -17.71 -4.15 3.61
CA HIS A 67 -18.71 -3.24 4.14
C HIS A 67 -18.98 -2.15 3.11
N ASP A 68 -20.21 -2.15 2.58
CA ASP A 68 -20.70 -1.14 1.65
C ASP A 68 -21.54 -0.12 2.42
N LEU A 69 -21.05 1.11 2.54
CA LEU A 69 -21.79 2.23 3.10
C LEU A 69 -22.34 3.10 1.97
N PRO A 70 -23.56 3.66 2.09
CA PRO A 70 -24.09 4.57 1.09
C PRO A 70 -23.27 5.87 1.05
N GLU A 71 -23.32 6.60 -0.06
CA GLU A 71 -22.65 7.91 -0.18
C GLU A 71 -23.15 8.91 0.88
N THR A 72 -24.39 8.75 1.35
CA THR A 72 -25.00 9.58 2.41
C THR A 72 -24.55 9.23 3.82
N ALA A 73 -23.73 8.18 4.01
CA ALA A 73 -23.21 7.81 5.32
C ALA A 73 -22.46 8.99 5.94
N SER A 74 -22.70 9.22 7.22
CA SER A 74 -22.00 10.21 8.00
C SER A 74 -20.57 9.76 8.30
N GLU A 75 -19.68 10.73 8.53
CA GLU A 75 -18.32 10.43 9.00
C GLU A 75 -18.36 9.59 10.30
N ARG A 76 -19.28 9.89 11.21
CA ARG A 76 -19.42 9.15 12.47
C ARG A 76 -19.73 7.68 12.25
N GLU A 77 -20.68 7.36 11.35
CA GLU A 77 -21.01 5.96 11.06
C GLU A 77 -19.81 5.18 10.50
N LEU A 78 -19.00 5.81 9.65
CA LEU A 78 -17.78 5.19 9.14
C LEU A 78 -16.72 5.01 10.25
N LEU A 79 -16.54 6.00 11.12
CA LEU A 79 -15.59 5.90 12.23
C LEU A 79 -16.01 4.81 13.24
N ASP A 80 -17.30 4.73 13.58
CA ASP A 80 -17.83 3.71 14.48
C ASP A 80 -17.64 2.29 13.89
N LEU A 81 -17.81 2.13 12.58
CA LEU A 81 -17.48 0.88 11.87
C LEU A 81 -15.99 0.54 11.98
N ILE A 82 -15.09 1.49 11.69
CA ILE A 82 -13.65 1.23 11.78
C ILE A 82 -13.23 0.85 13.20
N GLU A 83 -13.79 1.50 14.23
CA GLU A 83 -13.54 1.15 15.62
C GLU A 83 -14.01 -0.27 15.95
N SER A 84 -15.16 -0.70 15.43
CA SER A 84 -15.59 -2.10 15.57
C SER A 84 -14.60 -3.08 14.94
N LEU A 85 -14.07 -2.77 13.75
CA LEU A 85 -13.11 -3.61 13.03
C LEU A 85 -11.73 -3.62 13.71
N ASN A 86 -11.33 -2.50 14.32
CA ASN A 86 -10.12 -2.42 15.14
C ASN A 86 -10.19 -3.39 16.32
N ASN A 87 -11.36 -3.55 16.93
CA ASN A 87 -11.57 -4.42 18.08
C ASN A 87 -11.92 -5.87 17.72
N ASP A 88 -12.21 -6.16 16.45
CA ASP A 88 -12.51 -7.52 15.99
C ASP A 88 -11.22 -8.37 15.86
N PRO A 89 -11.04 -9.44 16.68
CA PRO A 89 -9.86 -10.29 16.61
C PRO A 89 -9.80 -11.16 15.34
N ALA A 90 -10.90 -11.30 14.59
CA ALA A 90 -10.89 -12.00 13.30
C ALA A 90 -10.30 -11.15 12.18
N ILE A 91 -10.19 -9.83 12.36
CA ILE A 91 -9.69 -8.88 11.36
C ILE A 91 -8.26 -8.46 11.72
N HIS A 92 -7.32 -8.73 10.82
CA HIS A 92 -5.91 -8.34 10.96
C HIS A 92 -5.51 -7.20 10.03
N GLY A 93 -6.34 -6.87 9.05
CA GLY A 93 -6.12 -5.75 8.14
C GLY A 93 -7.41 -5.03 7.78
N ILE A 94 -7.36 -3.71 7.71
CA ILE A 94 -8.48 -2.84 7.34
C ILE A 94 -8.06 -2.00 6.15
N LEU A 95 -8.89 -2.00 5.11
CA LEU A 95 -8.73 -1.19 3.92
C LEU A 95 -9.96 -0.30 3.75
N VAL A 96 -9.77 1.02 3.72
CA VAL A 96 -10.82 1.96 3.34
C VAL A 96 -10.53 2.46 1.93
N GLN A 97 -11.46 2.21 1.01
CA GLN A 97 -11.30 2.60 -0.39
C GLN A 97 -11.45 4.13 -0.54
N LEU A 98 -10.45 4.76 -1.15
CA LEU A 98 -10.42 6.19 -1.48
C LEU A 98 -10.75 6.42 -2.97
N PRO A 99 -11.24 7.62 -3.37
CA PRO A 99 -11.58 8.76 -2.50
C PRO A 99 -12.89 8.55 -1.75
N LEU A 100 -13.01 9.15 -0.56
CA LEU A 100 -14.27 9.21 0.19
C LEU A 100 -15.14 10.38 -0.27
N PRO A 101 -16.45 10.36 0.00
CA PRO A 101 -17.33 11.51 -0.21
C PRO A 101 -16.79 12.79 0.44
N ARG A 102 -17.05 13.94 -0.18
CA ARG A 102 -16.44 15.23 0.21
C ARG A 102 -16.74 15.69 1.63
N HIS A 103 -17.82 15.22 2.22
CA HIS A 103 -18.21 15.56 3.60
C HIS A 103 -17.52 14.70 4.66
N ILE A 104 -16.69 13.73 4.26
CA ILE A 104 -15.92 12.86 5.15
C ILE A 104 -14.44 13.22 5.07
N ASP A 105 -13.82 13.48 6.21
CA ASP A 105 -12.38 13.70 6.31
C ASP A 105 -11.63 12.38 6.18
N SER A 106 -11.04 12.14 5.00
CA SER A 106 -10.25 10.94 4.73
C SER A 106 -9.03 10.82 5.64
N GLY A 107 -8.42 11.94 6.05
CA GLY A 107 -7.30 11.94 6.97
C GLY A 107 -7.72 11.39 8.32
N ARG A 108 -8.84 11.87 8.86
CA ARG A 108 -9.39 11.39 10.13
C ARG A 108 -9.71 9.89 10.07
N VAL A 109 -10.36 9.45 9.00
CA VAL A 109 -10.70 8.04 8.77
C VAL A 109 -9.45 7.14 8.76
N ILE A 110 -8.42 7.52 7.98
CA ILE A 110 -7.15 6.77 7.92
C ILE A 110 -6.49 6.70 9.30
N GLN A 111 -6.49 7.80 10.06
CA GLN A 111 -5.88 7.84 11.40
C GLN A 111 -6.72 7.14 12.48
N THR A 112 -7.95 6.72 12.19
CA THR A 112 -8.76 5.88 13.09
C THR A 112 -8.45 4.39 12.93
N ILE A 113 -7.91 3.97 11.78
CA ILE A 113 -7.46 2.58 11.60
C ILE A 113 -6.29 2.31 12.55
N SER A 114 -6.35 1.22 13.32
CA SER A 114 -5.23 0.81 14.16
C SER A 114 -3.95 0.69 13.32
N PRO A 115 -2.79 1.25 13.76
CA PRO A 115 -1.54 1.13 13.03
C PRO A 115 -1.16 -0.31 12.68
N ASP A 116 -1.50 -1.25 13.56
CA ASP A 116 -1.19 -2.67 13.41
C ASP A 116 -2.19 -3.41 12.48
N LYS A 117 -3.25 -2.72 12.05
CA LYS A 117 -4.21 -3.20 11.04
C LYS A 117 -4.24 -2.34 9.77
N ASP A 118 -3.42 -1.30 9.69
CA ASP A 118 -3.30 -0.39 8.54
C ASP A 118 -2.46 -1.04 7.43
N VAL A 119 -3.03 -2.04 6.78
CA VAL A 119 -2.34 -2.80 5.72
C VAL A 119 -2.13 -1.99 4.43
N ASP A 120 -2.67 -0.77 4.33
CA ASP A 120 -2.36 0.19 3.25
C ASP A 120 -1.22 1.16 3.60
N GLY A 121 -0.78 1.19 4.86
CA GLY A 121 0.42 1.91 5.32
C GLY A 121 0.30 3.44 5.39
N PHE A 122 -0.91 3.98 5.52
CA PHE A 122 -1.14 5.45 5.52
C PHE A 122 -1.32 6.06 6.91
N HIS A 123 -1.40 5.24 7.96
CA HIS A 123 -1.42 5.70 9.33
C HIS A 123 -0.10 6.41 9.67
N PHE A 124 -0.16 7.57 10.37
CA PHE A 124 1.04 8.39 10.61
C PHE A 124 2.11 7.67 11.41
N ILE A 125 1.73 6.73 12.28
CA ILE A 125 2.68 5.82 12.95
C ILE A 125 3.49 5.00 11.94
N ASN A 126 2.84 4.38 10.96
CA ASN A 126 3.53 3.59 9.93
C ASN A 126 4.37 4.46 8.99
N VAL A 127 3.84 5.62 8.60
CA VAL A 127 4.59 6.63 7.83
C VAL A 127 5.81 7.12 8.61
N GLY A 128 5.66 7.34 9.91
CA GLY A 128 6.73 7.76 10.82
C GLY A 128 7.81 6.70 10.94
N LYS A 129 7.44 5.44 11.22
CA LYS A 129 8.36 4.29 11.23
C LYS A 129 9.13 4.18 9.93
N LEU A 130 8.46 4.24 8.78
CA LEU A 130 9.12 4.23 7.47
C LEU A 130 10.09 5.41 7.31
N GLY A 131 9.70 6.61 7.74
CA GLY A 131 10.55 7.80 7.70
C GLY A 131 11.79 7.73 8.59
N THR A 132 11.76 6.97 9.68
CA THR A 132 12.92 6.73 10.56
C THR A 132 13.74 5.50 10.15
N GLY A 133 13.34 4.77 9.11
CA GLY A 133 14.01 3.56 8.65
C GLY A 133 13.58 2.26 9.35
N GLU A 134 12.55 2.31 10.20
CA GLU A 134 11.96 1.16 10.92
C GLU A 134 11.04 0.34 10.00
N VAL A 135 11.55 -0.03 8.82
CA VAL A 135 10.76 -0.65 7.73
C VAL A 135 10.22 -2.03 8.15
N GLU A 136 10.93 -2.76 9.00
CA GLU A 136 10.56 -4.12 9.43
C GLU A 136 9.27 -4.18 10.26
N THR A 137 8.94 -3.09 10.96
CA THR A 137 7.77 -3.01 11.85
C THR A 137 6.67 -2.08 11.33
N ALA A 138 6.86 -1.51 10.14
CA ALA A 138 5.92 -0.60 9.51
C ALA A 138 5.10 -1.34 8.46
N PHE A 139 3.79 -1.08 8.41
CA PHE A 139 3.07 -1.30 7.17
C PHE A 139 3.47 -0.21 6.16
N VAL A 140 4.05 -0.64 5.04
CA VAL A 140 4.52 0.26 4.00
C VAL A 140 3.41 0.47 2.97
N PRO A 141 3.23 1.69 2.45
CA PRO A 141 2.32 1.96 1.33
C PRO A 141 2.44 0.96 0.18
N CYS A 142 1.32 0.34 -0.18
CA CYS A 142 1.26 -0.79 -1.11
C CYS A 142 1.90 -0.50 -2.48
N THR A 143 1.65 0.68 -3.05
CA THR A 143 2.16 1.05 -4.38
C THR A 143 3.70 1.16 -4.38
N PRO A 144 4.33 1.95 -3.48
CA PRO A 144 5.78 1.95 -3.28
C PRO A 144 6.37 0.57 -2.96
N ALA A 145 5.72 -0.23 -2.12
CA ALA A 145 6.18 -1.58 -1.81
C ALA A 145 6.20 -2.49 -3.06
N GLY A 146 5.13 -2.45 -3.87
CA GLY A 146 5.07 -3.17 -5.15
C GLY A 146 6.13 -2.69 -6.15
N ALA A 147 6.40 -1.38 -6.19
CA ALA A 147 7.48 -0.81 -6.99
C ALA A 147 8.86 -1.29 -6.53
N MET A 148 9.11 -1.40 -5.23
CA MET A 148 10.35 -1.99 -4.70
C MET A 148 10.51 -3.44 -5.14
N ILE A 149 9.48 -4.28 -5.05
CA ILE A 149 9.54 -5.68 -5.55
C ILE A 149 9.96 -5.72 -7.03
N MET A 150 9.40 -4.82 -7.85
CA MET A 150 9.74 -4.69 -9.26
C MET A 150 11.20 -4.26 -9.48
N ILE A 151 11.68 -3.28 -8.70
CA ILE A 151 13.06 -2.76 -8.79
C ILE A 151 14.06 -3.82 -8.33
N GLU A 152 13.79 -4.48 -7.20
CA GLU A 152 14.63 -5.53 -6.63
C GLU A 152 14.75 -6.73 -7.56
N ARG A 153 13.71 -7.02 -8.37
CA ARG A 153 13.78 -8.06 -9.38
C ARG A 153 14.85 -7.78 -10.45
N VAL A 154 15.12 -6.51 -10.73
CA VAL A 154 16.07 -6.07 -11.76
C VAL A 154 17.47 -5.86 -11.17
N HIS A 155 17.56 -5.19 -10.01
CA HIS A 155 18.82 -4.75 -9.43
C HIS A 155 19.30 -5.56 -8.23
N GLY A 156 18.45 -6.41 -7.64
CA GLY A 156 18.68 -7.01 -6.33
C GLY A 156 18.24 -6.10 -5.19
N ARG A 157 18.38 -6.58 -3.94
CA ARG A 157 17.94 -5.85 -2.73
C ARG A 157 18.84 -4.69 -2.33
N ASP A 158 20.13 -4.78 -2.62
CA ASP A 158 21.08 -3.72 -2.32
C ASP A 158 21.20 -2.80 -3.54
N LEU A 159 20.70 -1.57 -3.39
CA LEU A 159 20.73 -0.54 -4.43
C LEU A 159 21.90 0.44 -4.23
N SER A 160 22.90 0.05 -3.43
CA SER A 160 24.10 0.85 -3.17
C SER A 160 24.74 1.37 -4.46
N GLY A 161 24.97 2.69 -4.48
CA GLY A 161 25.62 3.38 -5.60
C GLY A 161 24.71 3.73 -6.78
N LEU A 162 23.45 3.29 -6.78
CA LEU A 162 22.48 3.69 -7.81
C LEU A 162 21.86 5.05 -7.49
N ASN A 163 21.66 5.86 -8.53
CA ASN A 163 20.92 7.12 -8.46
C ASN A 163 19.46 6.88 -8.80
N ALA A 164 18.59 6.96 -7.79
CA ALA A 164 17.16 6.90 -7.98
C ALA A 164 16.54 8.30 -8.06
N VAL A 165 15.67 8.53 -9.04
CA VAL A 165 14.91 9.77 -9.19
C VAL A 165 13.43 9.44 -9.04
N VAL A 166 12.78 10.07 -8.05
CA VAL A 166 11.34 10.00 -7.85
C VAL A 166 10.72 11.31 -8.33
N ILE A 167 9.99 11.29 -9.43
CA ILE A 167 9.23 12.44 -9.92
C ILE A 167 7.83 12.34 -9.34
N GLY A 168 7.56 13.07 -8.26
CA GLY A 168 6.34 12.95 -7.48
C GLY A 168 6.62 13.04 -5.99
N ARG A 169 5.77 13.77 -5.26
CA ARG A 169 5.92 13.93 -3.78
C ARG A 169 4.60 13.78 -3.03
N SER A 170 3.69 12.99 -3.59
CA SER A 170 2.44 12.62 -2.92
C SER A 170 2.73 11.89 -1.60
N ASN A 171 1.82 12.00 -0.64
CA ASN A 171 1.96 11.33 0.65
C ASN A 171 1.85 9.80 0.54
N ILE A 172 1.19 9.30 -0.50
CA ILE A 172 0.87 7.88 -0.67
C ILE A 172 1.80 7.13 -1.62
N VAL A 173 2.54 7.84 -2.50
CA VAL A 173 3.49 7.20 -3.43
C VAL A 173 4.88 7.84 -3.36
N GLY A 174 5.00 9.13 -3.71
CA GLY A 174 6.32 9.75 -3.89
C GLY A 174 7.19 9.78 -2.63
N LYS A 175 6.65 10.24 -1.49
CA LYS A 175 7.40 10.31 -0.23
C LYS A 175 7.75 8.92 0.33
N PRO A 176 6.84 7.93 0.38
CA PRO A 176 7.22 6.60 0.83
C PRO A 176 8.22 5.92 -0.12
N MET A 177 8.08 6.10 -1.44
CA MET A 177 9.05 5.57 -2.42
C MET A 177 10.45 6.11 -2.17
N PHE A 178 10.58 7.41 -1.86
CA PHE A 178 11.86 8.01 -1.46
C PHE A 178 12.46 7.30 -0.25
N ASN A 179 11.68 7.10 0.83
CA ASN A 179 12.17 6.46 2.04
C ASN A 179 12.60 5.00 1.80
N LEU A 180 11.86 4.24 0.99
CA LEU A 180 12.19 2.85 0.68
C LEU A 180 13.46 2.72 -0.15
N LEU A 181 13.62 3.55 -1.18
CA LEU A 181 14.83 3.57 -2.00
C LEU A 181 16.06 3.97 -1.17
N LEU A 182 15.89 4.95 -0.28
CA LEU A 182 16.94 5.38 0.63
C LEU A 182 17.32 4.26 1.62
N ALA A 183 16.33 3.55 2.18
CA ALA A 183 16.55 2.40 3.06
C ALA A 183 17.26 1.25 2.34
N ALA A 184 17.09 1.13 1.02
CA ALA A 184 17.80 0.17 0.17
C ALA A 184 19.17 0.69 -0.33
N ASN A 185 19.73 1.75 0.27
CA ASN A 185 21.03 2.37 -0.01
C ASN A 185 21.16 3.15 -1.33
N ALA A 186 20.07 3.43 -2.05
CA ALA A 186 20.14 4.28 -3.24
C ALA A 186 20.39 5.75 -2.86
N THR A 187 21.10 6.49 -3.72
CA THR A 187 21.10 7.95 -3.66
C THR A 187 19.82 8.45 -4.31
N VAL A 188 18.95 9.12 -3.54
CA VAL A 188 17.59 9.47 -4.02
C VAL A 188 17.42 10.97 -4.22
N THR A 189 16.96 11.36 -5.42
CA THR A 189 16.50 12.72 -5.73
C THR A 189 14.99 12.75 -5.89
N VAL A 190 14.30 13.63 -5.15
CA VAL A 190 12.86 13.86 -5.32
C VAL A 190 12.63 15.11 -6.16
N ALA A 191 11.94 14.94 -7.29
CA ALA A 191 11.52 16.00 -8.18
C ALA A 191 10.00 16.18 -8.17
N HIS A 192 9.51 17.35 -8.57
CA HIS A 192 8.09 17.69 -8.56
C HIS A 192 7.78 18.85 -9.51
N SER A 193 6.53 19.31 -9.54
CA SER A 193 6.03 20.40 -10.42
C SER A 193 6.72 21.77 -10.28
N ARG A 194 7.64 21.91 -9.32
CA ARG A 194 8.43 23.15 -9.10
C ARG A 194 9.93 22.93 -9.29
N THR A 195 10.35 21.73 -9.68
CA THR A 195 11.74 21.41 -9.99
C THR A 195 12.14 22.10 -11.29
N LYS A 196 13.25 22.84 -11.25
CA LYS A 196 13.84 23.44 -12.45
C LYS A 196 14.56 22.36 -13.27
N ASP A 197 14.41 22.41 -14.59
CA ASP A 197 15.01 21.46 -15.53
C ASP A 197 14.80 19.99 -15.16
N LEU A 198 13.52 19.61 -14.99
CA LEU A 198 13.13 18.23 -14.71
C LEU A 198 13.73 17.21 -15.71
N PRO A 199 13.80 17.48 -17.03
CA PRO A 199 14.43 16.56 -17.97
C PRO A 199 15.91 16.30 -17.71
N ALA A 200 16.69 17.30 -17.27
CA ALA A 200 18.10 17.08 -16.91
C ALA A 200 18.23 16.17 -15.69
N ILE A 201 17.41 16.38 -14.65
CA ILE A 201 17.39 15.52 -13.45
C ILE A 201 16.95 14.09 -13.79
N ALA A 202 15.89 13.93 -14.59
CA ALA A 202 15.41 12.60 -14.98
C ALA A 202 16.48 11.77 -15.74
N ARG A 203 17.37 12.44 -16.48
CA ARG A 203 18.46 11.78 -17.23
C ARG A 203 19.60 11.25 -16.36
N THR A 204 19.68 11.64 -15.09
CA THR A 204 20.70 11.12 -14.16
C THR A 204 20.27 9.82 -13.47
N ALA A 205 19.05 9.36 -13.71
CA ALA A 205 18.44 8.26 -12.98
C ALA A 205 18.93 6.91 -13.52
N ASP A 206 19.54 6.11 -12.67
CA ASP A 206 19.67 4.66 -12.86
C ASP A 206 18.30 3.99 -12.64
N ILE A 207 17.51 4.51 -11.69
CA ILE A 207 16.12 4.10 -11.41
C ILE A 207 15.23 5.35 -11.47
N LEU A 208 14.26 5.38 -12.39
CA LEU A 208 13.30 6.49 -12.51
C LEU A 208 11.89 6.02 -12.11
N VAL A 209 11.32 6.61 -11.06
CA VAL A 209 9.93 6.39 -10.64
C VAL A 209 9.11 7.66 -10.91
N ALA A 210 8.09 7.56 -11.77
CA ALA A 210 7.15 8.65 -12.03
C ALA A 210 5.84 8.40 -11.27
N ALA A 211 5.46 9.32 -10.37
CA ALA A 211 4.43 9.14 -9.34
C ALA A 211 3.56 10.39 -9.08
#